data_AF-E9H9R9-F1
#
_entry.id   AF-E9H9R9-F1
#
_cell.length_a   1.000
_cell.length_b   1.000
_cell.length_c   1.000
_cell.angle_alpha   90.00
_cell.angle_beta   90.00
_cell.angle_gamma   90.00
#
_symmetry.space_group_name_H-M   'P 1'
#
loop_
_entity.id
_entity.type
_entity.pdbx_description
1 polymer ?
#
loop_
_entity_poly.entity_id
_entity_poly.type
_entity_poly.pdbx_seq_one_letter_code
_entity_poly.pdbx_strand_id
1 'polypeptide(L)'
;MEKYGCQVYAFDPSMNISDHHRSEWIHFYRIALDSEDSEVWNGRPGVKSRTLESIYKMLNSGNGDGNDGIIDYLKIDVETAEWRVLPQIVESGMMDKVKQLSVEIHL
;
A
#
# COMPACT_ATOMS: atom_id res chain seq x y z
N MET A 1 10.21 13.24 4.63
CA MET A 1 10.44 11.79 4.82
C MET A 1 11.86 11.41 4.43
N GLU A 2 12.27 11.58 3.17
CA GLU A 2 13.64 11.23 2.71
C GLU A 2 14.77 11.90 3.52
N LYS A 3 14.69 13.21 3.78
CA LYS A 3 15.69 13.93 4.61
C LYS A 3 15.81 13.41 6.06
N TYR A 4 14.85 12.60 6.50
CA TYR A 4 14.81 11.99 7.83
C TYR A 4 15.16 10.48 7.78
N GLY A 5 15.59 9.96 6.63
CA GLY A 5 15.97 8.55 6.46
C GLY A 5 14.80 7.57 6.42
N CYS A 6 13.56 8.04 6.20
CA CYS A 6 12.39 7.18 6.14
C CYS A 6 12.28 6.48 4.79
N GLN A 7 12.09 5.16 4.81
CA GLN A 7 11.64 4.40 3.65
C GLN A 7 10.16 4.68 3.38
N VAL A 8 9.84 5.13 2.16
CA VAL A 8 8.49 5.53 1.75
C VAL A 8 8.09 4.72 0.53
N TYR A 9 6.97 4.02 0.67
CA TYR A 9 6.32 3.29 -0.42
C TYR A 9 4.99 3.97 -0.74
N ALA A 10 4.88 4.55 -1.93
CA ALA A 10 3.69 5.21 -2.42
C ALA A 10 2.99 4.33 -3.46
N PHE A 11 1.66 4.27 -3.37
CA PHE A 11 0.83 3.43 -4.22
C PHE A 11 -0.26 4.31 -4.85
N ASP A 12 -0.32 4.37 -6.18
CA ASP A 12 -1.38 5.08 -6.89
C ASP A 12 -1.67 4.38 -8.25
N PRO A 13 -2.84 3.75 -8.41
CA PRO A 13 -3.21 3.06 -9.64
C PRO A 13 -3.69 4.00 -10.76
N SER A 14 -4.01 5.25 -10.43
CA SER A 14 -4.58 6.23 -11.36
C SER A 14 -3.51 6.88 -12.25
N MET A 15 -2.28 6.99 -11.73
CA MET A 15 -1.17 7.62 -12.45
C MET A 15 -0.75 6.80 -13.68
N ASN A 16 -0.52 7.50 -14.79
CA ASN A 16 -0.02 6.89 -16.03
C ASN A 16 1.51 6.76 -16.05
N ILE A 17 2.10 6.25 -14.97
CA ILE A 17 3.54 6.00 -14.84
C ILE A 17 3.76 4.59 -14.30
N SER A 18 4.81 3.90 -14.76
CA SER A 18 5.18 2.59 -14.23
C SER A 18 5.81 2.71 -12.84
N ASP A 19 5.95 1.57 -12.17
CA ASP A 19 6.73 1.44 -10.95
C ASP A 19 8.13 2.05 -11.17
N HIS A 20 8.58 2.85 -10.19
CA HIS A 20 9.89 3.50 -10.26
C HIS A 20 10.36 3.92 -8.87
N HIS A 21 11.69 4.02 -8.74
CA HIS A 21 12.34 4.61 -7.58
C HIS A 21 12.53 6.10 -7.86
N ARG A 22 11.91 6.96 -7.05
CA ARG A 22 12.17 8.40 -7.10
C ARG A 22 13.53 8.72 -6.47
N SER A 23 13.91 7.92 -5.46
CA SER A 23 15.24 7.89 -4.86
C SER A 23 15.47 6.55 -4.14
N GLU A 24 16.58 6.42 -3.42
CA GLU A 24 16.85 5.26 -2.54
C GLU A 24 15.82 5.08 -1.42
N TRP A 25 15.14 6.16 -1.01
CA TRP A 25 14.22 6.18 0.13
C TRP A 25 12.76 6.29 -0.29
N ILE A 26 12.48 6.59 -1.55
CA ILE A 26 11.12 6.83 -2.05
C ILE A 26 10.84 5.97 -3.28
N HIS A 27 9.87 5.09 -3.12
CA HIS A 27 9.47 4.06 -4.07
C HIS A 27 8.01 4.29 -4.47
N PHE A 28 7.72 4.17 -5.76
CA PHE A 28 6.38 4.28 -6.28
C PHE A 28 5.95 2.99 -6.98
N TYR A 29 4.73 2.55 -6.70
CA TYR A 29 4.10 1.42 -7.37
C TYR A 29 2.74 1.82 -7.93
N ARG A 30 2.48 1.43 -9.18
CA ARG A 30 1.17 1.56 -9.81
C ARG A 30 0.29 0.37 -9.45
N ILE A 31 -0.09 0.32 -8.18
CA ILE A 31 -0.93 -0.72 -7.56
C ILE A 31 -2.05 -0.04 -6.78
N ALA A 32 -3.26 -0.59 -6.86
CA ALA A 32 -4.40 -0.16 -6.04
C ALA A 32 -4.45 -0.93 -4.72
N LEU A 33 -4.81 -0.23 -3.64
CA LEU A 33 -5.21 -0.87 -2.39
C LEU A 33 -6.69 -1.27 -2.48
N ASP A 34 -7.01 -2.52 -2.13
CA ASP A 34 -8.34 -3.10 -2.29
C ASP A 34 -8.60 -4.20 -1.23
N SER A 35 -9.85 -4.65 -1.09
CA SER A 35 -10.26 -5.77 -0.24
C SER A 35 -9.90 -7.15 -0.81
N GLU A 36 -9.49 -7.21 -2.08
CA GLU A 36 -9.05 -8.45 -2.73
C GLU A 36 -7.93 -8.24 -3.74
N ASP A 37 -7.15 -9.29 -3.96
CA ASP A 37 -6.10 -9.31 -4.97
C ASP A 37 -6.71 -9.56 -6.36
N SER A 38 -6.42 -8.66 -7.31
CA SER A 38 -6.82 -8.81 -8.71
C SER A 38 -5.72 -8.32 -9.65
N GLU A 39 -5.64 -8.91 -10.84
CA GLU A 39 -4.76 -8.46 -11.93
C GLU A 39 -5.38 -7.32 -12.77
N VAL A 40 -6.58 -6.89 -12.40
CA VAL A 40 -7.34 -5.82 -13.06
C VAL A 40 -7.92 -4.88 -12.01
N TRP A 41 -7.68 -3.58 -12.19
CA TRP A 41 -8.26 -2.52 -11.38
C TRP A 41 -9.10 -1.59 -12.25
N ASN A 42 -10.34 -1.32 -11.86
CA ASN A 42 -11.27 -0.42 -12.59
C ASN A 42 -11.34 -0.68 -14.10
N GLY A 43 -11.35 -1.96 -14.50
CA GLY A 43 -11.40 -2.37 -15.90
C GLY A 43 -10.13 -2.06 -16.70
N ARG A 44 -9.02 -1.68 -16.06
CA ARG A 44 -7.69 -1.47 -16.66
C ARG A 44 -6.84 -2.73 -16.50
N PRO A 45 -6.67 -3.57 -17.54
CA PRO A 45 -5.83 -4.74 -17.45
C PRO A 45 -4.37 -4.34 -17.18
N GLY A 46 -3.69 -5.08 -16.31
CA GLY A 46 -2.29 -4.83 -15.98
C GLY A 46 -2.05 -3.75 -14.92
N VAL A 47 -3.12 -3.14 -14.37
CA VAL A 47 -3.07 -2.42 -13.10
C VAL A 47 -3.64 -3.34 -12.04
N LYS A 48 -2.79 -3.71 -11.08
CA LYS A 48 -3.11 -4.67 -10.02
C LYS A 48 -3.86 -3.99 -8.89
N SER A 49 -4.81 -4.69 -8.29
CA SER A 49 -5.30 -4.39 -6.94
C SER A 49 -4.73 -5.40 -5.96
N ARG A 50 -4.42 -4.97 -4.75
CA ARG A 50 -3.86 -5.81 -3.69
C ARG A 50 -4.44 -5.44 -2.34
N THR A 51 -4.60 -6.44 -1.49
CA THR A 51 -4.84 -6.23 -0.06
C THR A 51 -3.61 -5.59 0.61
N LEU A 52 -3.81 -4.95 1.77
CA LEU A 52 -2.69 -4.42 2.54
C LEU A 52 -1.72 -5.54 2.96
N GLU A 53 -2.24 -6.73 3.27
CA GLU A 53 -1.43 -7.90 3.61
C GLU A 53 -0.54 -8.33 2.44
N SER A 54 -1.08 -8.38 1.22
CA SER A 54 -0.31 -8.70 0.02
C SER A 54 0.76 -7.65 -0.29
N ILE A 55 0.43 -6.36 -0.13
CA ILE A 55 1.42 -5.27 -0.25
C ILE A 55 2.53 -5.43 0.79
N TYR A 56 2.16 -5.68 2.05
CA TYR A 56 3.10 -5.88 3.13
C TYR A 56 4.05 -7.07 2.85
N LYS A 57 3.52 -8.20 2.40
CA LYS A 57 4.31 -9.38 2.01
C LYS A 57 5.23 -9.06 0.83
N MET A 58 4.75 -8.33 -0.18
CA MET A 58 5.55 -7.90 -1.33
C MET A 58 6.77 -7.08 -0.89
N LEU A 59 6.58 -6.13 0.02
CA LEU A 59 7.66 -5.26 0.51
C LEU A 59 8.67 -6.03 1.38
N ASN A 60 8.20 -6.95 2.23
CA ASN A 60 9.09 -7.69 3.13
C ASN A 60 9.80 -8.87 2.46
N SER A 61 9.22 -9.48 1.41
CA SER A 61 9.85 -10.61 0.69
C SER A 61 11.08 -10.18 -0.11
N GLY A 62 11.21 -8.89 -0.45
CA GLY A 62 12.34 -8.36 -1.21
C GLY A 62 13.57 -7.98 -0.37
N ASN A 63 13.44 -7.86 0.95
CA ASN A 63 14.41 -7.15 1.77
C ASN A 63 15.38 -8.02 2.58
N GLY A 64 15.44 -9.35 2.39
CA GLY A 64 16.51 -10.23 2.90
C GLY A 64 16.70 -10.33 4.43
N ASP A 65 16.08 -9.44 5.21
CA ASP A 65 16.46 -9.18 6.60
C ASP A 65 15.54 -9.84 7.63
N GLY A 66 14.64 -10.73 7.22
CA GLY A 66 13.84 -11.57 8.12
C GLY A 66 12.99 -10.81 9.15
N ASN A 67 12.92 -9.48 9.07
CA ASN A 67 12.18 -8.65 9.97
C ASN A 67 10.75 -8.51 9.45
N ASP A 68 9.82 -9.02 10.23
CA ASP A 68 8.41 -8.68 10.18
C ASP A 68 8.29 -7.17 10.47
N GLY A 69 8.51 -6.34 9.45
CA GLY A 69 8.58 -4.89 9.59
C GLY A 69 7.32 -4.30 10.20
N ILE A 70 7.46 -3.27 11.03
CA ILE A 70 6.31 -2.50 11.49
C ILE A 70 6.15 -1.27 10.59
N ILE A 71 4.95 -1.03 10.09
CA ILE A 71 4.60 0.19 9.38
C ILE A 71 4.46 1.31 10.42
N ASP A 72 5.44 2.22 10.46
CA ASP A 72 5.41 3.34 11.40
C ASP A 72 4.24 4.30 11.11
N TYR A 73 3.90 4.49 9.84
CA TYR A 73 2.83 5.38 9.42
C TYR A 73 2.17 4.88 8.13
N LEU A 74 0.86 4.64 8.18
CA LEU A 74 0.03 4.27 7.04
C LEU A 74 -0.94 5.41 6.73
N LYS A 75 -0.82 6.02 5.55
CA LYS A 75 -1.83 6.94 4.99
C LYS A 75 -2.71 6.18 4.00
N ILE A 76 -4.02 6.29 4.14
CA ILE A 76 -5.01 5.74 3.20
C ILE A 76 -5.86 6.88 2.65
N ASP A 77 -6.01 6.90 1.34
CA ASP A 77 -6.74 7.88 0.54
C ASP A 77 -7.01 7.17 -0.80
N VAL A 78 -8.20 6.56 -0.94
CA VAL A 78 -8.48 5.53 -1.95
C VAL A 78 -9.83 5.70 -2.63
N GLU A 79 -10.34 6.92 -2.69
CA GLU A 79 -11.47 7.32 -3.55
C GLU A 79 -12.71 6.41 -3.39
N THR A 80 -13.31 6.39 -2.18
CA THR A 80 -14.49 5.58 -1.80
C THR A 80 -14.21 4.09 -1.53
N ALA A 81 -13.04 3.57 -1.89
CA ALA A 81 -12.69 2.19 -1.57
C ALA A 81 -12.45 1.93 -0.07
N GLU A 82 -12.43 2.97 0.78
CA GLU A 82 -12.20 2.86 2.22
C GLU A 82 -13.22 1.92 2.88
N TRP A 83 -14.47 1.95 2.41
CA TRP A 83 -15.58 1.15 2.96
C TRP A 83 -15.43 -0.36 2.80
N ARG A 84 -14.63 -0.81 1.83
CA ARG A 84 -14.29 -2.23 1.64
C ARG A 84 -12.88 -2.56 2.14
N VAL A 85 -11.96 -1.62 2.02
CA VAL A 85 -10.55 -1.80 2.42
C VAL A 85 -10.39 -1.84 3.95
N LEU A 86 -11.00 -0.91 4.68
CA LEU A 86 -10.80 -0.82 6.14
C LEU A 86 -11.31 -2.05 6.89
N PRO A 87 -12.52 -2.60 6.62
CA PRO A 87 -12.96 -3.85 7.24
C PRO A 87 -11.99 -5.00 6.95
N GLN A 88 -11.54 -5.12 5.70
CA GLN A 88 -10.61 -6.17 5.31
C GLN A 88 -9.26 -6.06 6.05
N ILE A 89 -8.72 -4.85 6.22
CA ILE A 89 -7.49 -4.59 6.99
C ILE A 89 -7.64 -5.03 8.46
N VAL A 90 -8.79 -4.77 9.06
CA VAL A 90 -9.09 -5.17 10.45
C VAL A 90 -9.23 -6.69 10.54
N GLU A 91 -9.99 -7.31 9.64
CA GLU A 91 -10.23 -8.75 9.61
C GLU A 91 -8.95 -9.55 9.35
N SER A 92 -8.03 -9.02 8.53
CA SER A 92 -6.76 -9.67 8.24
C SER A 92 -5.72 -9.53 9.37
N GLY A 93 -6.01 -8.78 10.43
CA GLY A 93 -5.07 -8.51 11.52
C GLY A 93 -3.92 -7.55 11.14
N MET A 94 -3.99 -6.87 9.99
CA MET A 94 -2.90 -5.99 9.53
C MET A 94 -2.74 -4.75 10.40
N MET A 95 -3.76 -4.40 11.20
CA MET A 95 -3.68 -3.34 12.19
C MET A 95 -2.56 -3.57 13.22
N ASP A 96 -2.21 -4.82 13.54
CA ASP A 96 -1.11 -5.14 14.47
C ASP A 96 0.27 -4.76 13.92
N LYS A 97 0.36 -4.53 12.61
CA LYS A 97 1.59 -4.12 11.91
C LYS A 97 1.67 -2.62 11.67
N VAL A 98 0.73 -1.81 12.17
CA VAL A 98 0.65 -0.35 11.93
C VAL A 98 0.70 0.43 13.24
N LYS A 99 1.70 1.31 13.44
CA LYS A 99 1.78 2.17 14.64
C LYS A 99 0.82 3.35 14.58
N GLN A 100 0.74 4.01 13.42
CA GLN A 100 -0.12 5.16 13.21
C GLN A 100 -0.85 5.05 11.87
N LEU A 101 -2.16 5.23 11.92
CA LEU A 101 -3.05 5.24 10.76
C LEU A 101 -3.61 6.65 10.55
N SER A 102 -3.58 7.12 9.31
CA SER A 102 -4.27 8.32 8.85
C SER A 102 -5.13 7.95 7.64
N VAL A 103 -6.41 8.32 7.66
CA VAL A 103 -7.36 7.97 6.59
C VAL A 103 -8.12 9.21 6.16
N GLU A 104 -8.18 9.44 4.85
CA GLU A 104 -9.15 10.31 4.22
C GLU A 104 -10.39 9.49 3.87
N ILE A 105 -11.56 9.88 4.41
CA ILE A 105 -12.82 9.16 4.20
C ILE A 105 -13.66 9.92 3.19
N HIS A 106 -13.96 9.26 2.07
CA HIS A 106 -14.89 9.75 1.05
C HIS A 106 -16.33 9.34 1.43
N LEU A 107 -17.22 10.33 1.61
CA LEU A 107 -18.63 10.17 2.04
C LEU A 107 -19.62 10.36 0.89
#